data_AF-A0A926I9M1-F1
#
_entry.id   AF-A0A926I9M1-F1
#
_cell.length_a   1.000
_cell.length_b   1.000
_cell.length_c   1.000
_cell.angle_alpha   90.00
_cell.angle_beta   90.00
_cell.angle_gamma   90.00
#
_symmetry.space_group_name_H-M   'P 1'
#
loop_
_entity.id
_entity.type
_entity.pdbx_description
1 polymer ?
#
loop_
_entity_poly.entity_id
_entity_poly.type
_entity_poly.pdbx_seq_one_letter_code
_entity_poly.pdbx_strand_id
1 'polypeptide(L)'
;MEKIDNPQEIYFSKMGMDTVLVILNDEVVNPKWNREPHDVGVDETITLEDIQKQFPYPGLLVIAESPLSGAIYRWGNYSDMAWWQVGTMAGYA
;
A
#
# COMPACT_ATOMS: atom_id res chain seq x y z
N MET A 1 -0.74 10.46 -12.97
CA MET A 1 0.25 10.07 -11.96
C MET A 1 0.40 11.24 -11.02
N GLU A 2 0.32 10.99 -9.72
CA GLU A 2 0.39 12.02 -8.68
C GLU A 2 1.47 11.63 -7.66
N LYS A 3 2.28 12.59 -7.24
CA LYS A 3 3.32 12.36 -6.23
C LYS A 3 2.68 12.29 -4.85
N ILE A 4 3.13 11.36 -4.01
CA ILE A 4 2.65 11.22 -2.64
C ILE A 4 3.70 11.80 -1.69
N ASP A 5 3.33 12.88 -1.01
CA ASP A 5 4.23 13.58 -0.08
C ASP A 5 4.24 12.94 1.32
N ASN A 6 3.11 12.33 1.74
CA ASN A 6 2.95 11.71 3.07
C ASN A 6 2.56 10.22 2.96
N PRO A 7 3.50 9.31 2.64
CA PRO A 7 3.19 7.88 2.50
C PRO A 7 2.71 7.21 3.81
N GLN A 8 3.03 7.78 4.96
CA GLN A 8 2.56 7.34 6.28
C GLN A 8 1.06 7.64 6.53
N GLU A 9 0.45 8.54 5.76
CA GLU A 9 -0.97 8.87 5.85
C GLU A 9 -1.84 8.00 4.94
N ILE A 10 -1.22 7.26 4.00
CA ILE A 10 -1.91 6.29 3.16
C ILE A 10 -1.90 4.95 3.89
N TYR A 11 -2.98 4.67 4.61
CA TYR A 11 -3.15 3.46 5.40
C TYR A 11 -4.21 2.54 4.80
N PHE A 12 -4.03 1.24 5.01
CA PHE A 12 -4.96 0.17 4.64
C PHE A 12 -5.32 -0.62 5.89
N SER A 13 -6.55 -1.12 5.96
CA SER A 13 -7.08 -1.85 7.11
C SER A 13 -7.79 -3.14 6.67
N LYS A 14 -7.51 -4.23 7.37
CA LYS A 14 -8.26 -5.48 7.17
C LYS A 14 -9.72 -5.35 7.61
N MET A 15 -10.02 -4.58 8.67
CA MET A 15 -11.41 -4.26 9.03
C MET A 15 -12.11 -3.41 7.96
N GLY A 16 -11.36 -2.55 7.25
CA GLY A 16 -11.82 -1.81 6.07
C GLY A 16 -12.06 -2.66 4.82
N MET A 17 -11.77 -3.96 4.89
CA MET A 17 -11.80 -4.91 3.76
C MET A 17 -10.80 -4.55 2.65
N ASP A 18 -9.71 -3.88 3.00
CA ASP A 18 -8.65 -3.57 2.06
C ASP A 18 -7.83 -4.82 1.74
N THR A 19 -7.62 -5.05 0.44
CA THR A 19 -6.71 -6.07 -0.06
C THR A 19 -5.47 -5.37 -0.61
N VAL A 20 -4.29 -5.76 -0.11
CA VAL A 20 -3.00 -5.19 -0.52
C VAL A 20 -2.15 -6.28 -1.18
N LEU A 21 -1.85 -6.09 -2.46
CA LEU A 21 -0.91 -6.90 -3.23
C LEU A 21 0.36 -6.08 -3.48
N VAL A 22 1.52 -6.62 -3.09
CA VAL A 22 2.81 -5.98 -3.28
C VAL A 22 3.63 -6.78 -4.28
N ILE A 23 4.16 -6.11 -5.31
CA ILE A 23 5.02 -6.70 -6.33
C ILE A 23 6.37 -6.00 -6.25
N LEU A 24 7.44 -6.77 -6.15
CA LEU A 24 8.82 -6.30 -6.15
C LEU A 24 9.62 -7.08 -7.19
N ASN A 25 10.18 -6.41 -8.19
CA ASN A 25 10.96 -7.04 -9.27
C ASN A 25 10.25 -8.26 -9.89
N ASP A 26 8.99 -8.09 -10.26
CA ASP A 26 8.12 -9.11 -10.86
C ASP A 26 7.73 -10.29 -9.93
N GLU A 27 8.09 -10.23 -8.65
CA GLU A 27 7.69 -11.21 -7.64
C GLU A 27 6.62 -10.66 -6.70
N VAL A 28 5.63 -11.49 -6.36
CA VAL A 28 4.62 -11.16 -5.34
C VAL A 28 5.23 -11.36 -3.95
N VAL A 29 5.22 -10.31 -3.15
CA VAL A 29 5.71 -10.33 -1.76
C VAL A 29 4.57 -10.02 -0.79
N ASN A 30 4.59 -10.66 0.37
CA ASN A 30 3.55 -10.49 1.39
C ASN A 30 4.03 -9.51 2.46
N PRO A 31 3.46 -8.30 2.55
CA PRO A 31 3.79 -7.38 3.62
C PRO A 31 3.23 -7.89 4.96
N LYS A 32 3.98 -7.64 6.04
CA LYS A 32 3.52 -7.86 7.40
C LYS A 32 2.65 -6.70 7.83
N TRP A 33 1.44 -7.02 8.28
CA TRP A 33 0.50 -6.06 8.84
C TRP A 33 0.86 -5.76 10.30
N ASN A 34 0.70 -4.50 10.69
CA ASN A 34 0.86 -4.05 12.07
C ASN A 34 -0.41 -4.39 12.84
N ARG A 35 -0.27 -4.89 14.07
CA ARG A 35 -1.40 -5.16 14.97
C ARG A 35 -1.51 -4.05 15.98
N GLU A 36 -2.53 -3.22 15.86
CA GLU A 36 -2.80 -2.15 16.81
C GLU A 36 -3.99 -2.53 17.70
N PRO A 37 -3.86 -2.41 19.03
CA PRO A 37 -5.00 -2.53 19.92
C PRO A 37 -5.91 -1.29 19.74
N HIS A 38 -7.16 -1.52 19.36
CA HIS A 38 -8.22 -0.50 19.33
C HIS A 38 -9.29 -0.78 20.40
N ASP A 39 -10.12 0.21 20.70
CA ASP A 39 -11.18 0.12 21.71
C ASP A 39 -12.19 -1.01 21.46
N VAL A 40 -12.28 -1.51 20.21
CA VAL A 40 -13.26 -2.52 19.76
C VAL A 40 -12.63 -3.84 19.28
N GLY A 41 -11.32 -4.02 19.45
CA GLY A 41 -10.61 -5.23 19.01
C GLY A 41 -9.17 -4.97 18.57
N VAL A 42 -8.57 -5.96 17.90
CA VAL A 42 -7.27 -5.79 17.22
C VAL A 42 -7.56 -5.62 15.75
N ASP A 43 -7.24 -4.46 15.18
CA ASP A 43 -7.20 -4.28 13.73
C ASP A 43 -5.78 -4.53 13.22
N GLU A 44 -5.70 -5.01 11.99
CA GLU A 44 -4.45 -5.17 11.28
C GLU A 44 -4.37 -4.06 10.23
N THR A 45 -3.42 -3.14 10.40
CA THR A 45 -3.23 -1.97 9.55
C THR A 45 -1.84 -1.97 8.91
N ILE A 46 -1.68 -1.26 7.79
CA ILE A 46 -0.38 -1.06 7.17
C ILE A 46 -0.39 0.22 6.32
N THR A 47 0.72 0.95 6.29
CA THR A 47 0.90 2.14 5.45
C THR A 47 1.82 1.90 4.25
N LEU A 48 1.84 2.80 3.28
CA LEU A 48 2.86 2.78 2.22
C LEU A 48 4.28 2.93 2.79
N GLU A 49 4.45 3.69 3.88
CA GLU A 49 5.74 3.81 4.55
C GLU A 49 6.17 2.49 5.19
N ASP A 50 5.26 1.76 5.85
CA ASP A 50 5.55 0.44 6.42
C ASP A 50 5.97 -0.56 5.35
N ILE A 51 5.27 -0.56 4.21
CA ILE A 51 5.59 -1.41 3.07
C ILE A 51 7.00 -1.07 2.52
N GLN A 52 7.31 0.21 2.36
CA GLN A 52 8.64 0.66 1.91
C GLN A 52 9.76 0.27 2.90
N LYS A 53 9.51 0.37 4.21
CA LYS A 53 10.47 -0.05 5.25
C LYS A 53 10.75 -1.55 5.21
N GLN A 54 9.73 -2.36 4.91
CA GLN A 54 9.86 -3.81 4.76
C GLN A 54 10.59 -4.20 3.47
N PHE A 55 10.41 -3.41 2.40
CA PHE A 55 10.99 -3.65 1.09
C PHE A 55 11.71 -2.39 0.56
N PRO A 56 12.92 -2.07 1.09
CA PRO A 56 13.61 -0.79 0.82
C PRO A 56 14.30 -0.73 -0.56
N TYR A 57 13.75 -1.44 -1.55
CA TYR A 57 14.29 -1.55 -2.90
C TYR A 57 13.42 -0.75 -3.89
N PRO A 58 14.02 -0.12 -4.92
CA PRO A 58 13.26 0.54 -5.98
C PRO A 58 12.48 -0.50 -6.81
N GLY A 59 11.43 -0.05 -7.51
CA GLY A 59 10.62 -0.93 -8.35
C GLY A 59 9.53 -1.69 -7.59
N LEU A 60 9.12 -1.16 -6.44
CA LEU A 60 8.00 -1.67 -5.66
C LEU A 60 6.68 -1.13 -6.23
N LEU A 61 5.74 -2.03 -6.51
CA LEU A 61 4.38 -1.72 -6.93
C LEU A 61 3.41 -2.23 -5.86
N VAL A 62 2.50 -1.38 -5.41
CA VAL A 62 1.47 -1.71 -4.44
C VAL A 62 0.12 -1.51 -5.10
N ILE A 63 -0.67 -2.58 -5.15
CA ILE A 63 -2.05 -2.56 -5.62
C ILE A 63 -2.91 -2.71 -4.38
N ALA A 64 -3.66 -1.67 -4.05
CA ALA A 64 -4.57 -1.66 -2.92
C ALA A 64 -6.00 -1.54 -3.43
N GLU A 65 -6.88 -2.43 -3.00
CA GLU A 65 -8.27 -2.48 -3.45
C GLU A 65 -9.21 -2.60 -2.25
N SER A 66 -10.21 -1.73 -2.21
CA SER A 66 -11.34 -1.77 -1.29
C SER A 66 -12.62 -2.07 -2.08
N PRO A 67 -13.75 -2.39 -1.40
CA PRO A 67 -15.00 -2.72 -2.09
C PRO A 67 -15.44 -1.66 -3.10
N LEU A 68 -15.20 -0.38 -2.83
CA LEU A 68 -15.71 0.73 -3.63
C LEU A 68 -14.68 1.31 -4.62
N SER A 69 -13.39 1.07 -4.40
CA SER A 69 -12.32 1.69 -5.18
C SER A 69 -10.98 0.99 -4.98
N GLY A 70 -10.07 1.13 -5.94
CA GLY A 70 -8.68 0.74 -5.77
C GLY A 70 -7.70 1.80 -6.27
N ALA A 71 -6.46 1.69 -5.80
CA ALA A 71 -5.35 2.55 -6.20
C ALA A 71 -4.08 1.72 -6.41
N ILE A 72 -3.25 2.18 -7.35
CA ILE A 72 -1.97 1.56 -7.67
C ILE A 72 -0.87 2.58 -7.35
N TYR A 73 0.08 2.17 -6.52
CA TYR A 73 1.19 2.98 -6.05
C TYR A 73 2.51 2.40 -6.52
N ARG A 74 3.49 3.25 -6.83
CA ARG A 74 4.83 2.86 -7.24
C ARG A 74 5.88 3.64 -6.46
N TRP A 75 6.88 2.93 -5.95
CA TRP A 75 8.07 3.51 -5.32
C TRP A 75 9.31 3.37 -6.20
N GLY A 76 10.18 4.39 -6.18
CA GLY A 76 11.47 4.35 -6.87
C GLY A 76 11.33 4.47 -8.39
N ASN A 77 10.44 5.35 -8.86
CA ASN A 77 10.22 5.57 -10.30
C ASN A 77 11.28 6.54 -10.86
N TYR A 78 11.90 6.21 -12.00
CA TYR A 78 12.85 7.08 -12.72
C TYR A 78 13.94 7.76 -11.84
N SER A 79 14.57 6.98 -10.94
CA SER A 79 15.62 7.45 -10.01
C SER A 79 15.15 8.37 -8.87
N ASP A 80 13.86 8.72 -8.81
CA ASP A 80 13.27 9.43 -7.67
C ASP A 80 12.85 8.42 -6.60
N MET A 81 13.46 8.52 -5.41
CA MET A 81 13.13 7.69 -4.25
C MET A 81 11.88 8.26 -3.56
N ALA A 82 10.77 8.26 -4.31
CA ALA A 82 9.49 8.80 -3.89
C ALA A 82 8.34 7.87 -4.29
N TRP A 83 7.21 8.03 -3.59
CA TRP A 83 5.95 7.35 -3.89
C TRP A 83 5.15 8.13 -4.93
N TRP A 84 4.52 7.38 -5.83
CA TRP A 84 3.63 7.91 -6.86
C TRP A 84 2.36 7.07 -6.94
N GLN A 85 1.20 7.70 -7.00
CA GLN A 85 -0.03 7.04 -7.43
C GLN A 85 -0.04 6.99 -8.97
N VAL A 86 -0.04 5.78 -9.52
CA VAL A 86 0.12 5.53 -10.96
C VAL A 86 -1.16 5.10 -11.66
N GLY A 87 -2.17 4.70 -10.90
CA GLY A 87 -3.49 4.33 -11.43
C GLY A 87 -4.54 4.22 -10.34
N THR A 88 -5.78 4.07 -10.79
CA THR A 88 -6.94 3.76 -9.96
C THR A 88 -7.70 2.59 -10.57
N MET A 89 -8.52 1.92 -9.77
CA MET A 89 -9.36 0.80 -10.17
C MET A 89 -10.78 1.05 -9.66
N ALA A 90 -11.78 0.53 -10.39
CA ALA A 90 -13.10 0.36 -9.80
C ALA A 90 -13.01 -0.76 -8.76
N GLY A 91 -13.65 -0.58 -7.61
CA GLY A 91 -13.74 -1.65 -6.61
C GLY A 91 -14.58 -2.83 -7.12
N TYR A 92 -14.64 -3.87 -6.30
CA TYR A 92 -15.27 -5.15 -6.66
C TYR A 92 -16.75 -5.28 -6.24
N ALA A 93 -17.36 -4.23 -5.67
CA ALA A 93 -18.76 -4.21 -5.20
C ALA A 93 -19.75 -3.66 -6.24
#